data_AF-A0A7S1T679-F1
#
_entry.id   AF-A0A7S1T679-F1
#
_cell.length_a   1.000
_cell.length_b   1.000
_cell.length_c   1.000
_cell.angle_alpha   90.00
_cell.angle_beta   90.00
_cell.angle_gamma   90.00
#
_symmetry.space_group_name_H-M   'P 1'
#
loop_
_entity.id
_entity.type
_entity.pdbx_description
1 polymer ?
#
loop_
_entity_poly.entity_id
_entity_poly.type
_entity_poly.pdbx_seq_one_letter_code
_entity_poly.pdbx_strand_id
1 'polypeptide(L)'
;LEVLRWAREQGCGWDEWTCANAARRGHLAVLKYARQHGCPWDANTTSFAAREGHLPLLQWARAQGCPWNEDTCSSAAMGGHLPVLQWAWEEGCPWDYMTCYYAARDGKDEILEWSTQHG
;
A
#
# COMPACT_ATOMS: atom_id res chain seq x y z
N LEU A 1 15.75 8.22 -10.37
CA LEU A 1 16.43 8.58 -9.09
C LEU A 1 17.17 9.90 -9.19
N GLU A 2 17.92 10.18 -10.27
CA GLU A 2 18.63 11.46 -10.43
C GLU A 2 17.73 12.69 -10.42
N VAL A 3 16.55 12.63 -11.08
CA VAL A 3 15.56 13.73 -11.06
C VAL A 3 15.04 14.01 -9.65
N LEU A 4 14.89 12.98 -8.81
CA LEU A 4 14.44 13.13 -7.42
C LEU A 4 15.53 13.75 -6.54
N ARG A 5 16.80 13.36 -6.75
CA ARG A 5 17.96 14.00 -6.12
C ARG A 5 17.99 15.50 -6.43
N TRP A 6 17.90 15.83 -7.72
CA TRP A 6 17.89 17.21 -8.16
C TRP A 6 16.72 18.00 -7.55
N ALA A 7 15.50 17.46 -7.59
CA ALA A 7 14.33 18.13 -7.01
C ALA A 7 14.50 18.41 -5.50
N ARG A 8 15.11 17.48 -4.75
CA ARG A 8 15.41 17.67 -3.34
C ARG A 8 16.46 18.76 -3.11
N GLU A 9 17.52 18.78 -3.91
CA GLU A 9 18.57 19.80 -3.86
C GLU A 9 18.04 21.20 -4.20
N GLN A 10 17.00 21.30 -5.04
CA GLN A 10 16.30 22.55 -5.35
C GLN A 10 15.29 22.99 -4.25
N GLY A 11 15.22 22.28 -3.14
CA GLY A 11 14.34 22.63 -2.02
C GLY A 11 12.87 22.21 -2.20
N CYS A 12 12.56 21.30 -3.14
CA CYS A 12 11.24 20.69 -3.14
C CYS A 12 11.04 19.88 -1.85
N GLY A 13 10.15 20.37 -1.00
CA GLY A 13 9.69 19.63 0.17
C GLY A 13 9.11 18.29 -0.28
N TRP A 14 9.52 17.22 0.40
CA TRP A 14 8.89 15.92 0.22
C TRP A 14 7.92 15.71 1.38
N ASP A 15 6.73 15.29 1.03
CA ASP A 15 5.61 15.00 1.90
C ASP A 15 5.21 13.52 1.79
N GLU A 16 4.20 13.12 2.54
CA GLU A 16 3.66 11.76 2.58
C GLU A 16 3.20 11.30 1.18
N TRP A 17 2.72 12.24 0.35
CA TRP A 17 2.32 11.98 -1.03
C TRP A 17 3.47 11.56 -1.94
N THR A 18 4.69 11.98 -1.64
CA THR A 18 5.88 11.53 -2.39
C THR A 18 6.07 10.03 -2.21
N CYS A 19 5.98 9.53 -0.98
CA CYS A 19 6.00 8.10 -0.67
C CYS A 19 4.77 7.37 -1.22
N ALA A 20 3.57 7.92 -1.02
CA ALA A 20 2.33 7.30 -1.45
C ALA A 20 2.26 7.15 -2.98
N ASN A 21 2.73 8.14 -3.75
CA ASN A 21 2.81 8.04 -5.20
C ASN A 21 3.85 7.02 -5.67
N ALA A 22 5.01 6.94 -5.01
CA ALA A 22 6.02 5.93 -5.31
C ALA A 22 5.47 4.52 -5.05
N ALA A 23 4.74 4.34 -3.96
CA ALA A 23 4.06 3.09 -3.60
C ALA A 23 3.00 2.69 -4.63
N ARG A 24 2.12 3.63 -5.02
CA ARG A 24 1.12 3.42 -6.07
C ARG A 24 1.74 2.95 -7.40
N ARG A 25 2.90 3.48 -7.75
CA ARG A 25 3.61 3.12 -8.99
C ARG A 25 4.51 1.88 -8.86
N GLY A 26 4.58 1.26 -7.68
CA GLY A 26 5.46 0.09 -7.44
C GLY A 26 6.95 0.42 -7.44
N HIS A 27 7.32 1.70 -7.32
CA HIS A 27 8.70 2.15 -7.43
C HIS A 27 9.46 1.98 -6.12
N LEU A 28 9.77 0.73 -5.75
CA LEU A 28 10.44 0.39 -4.49
C LEU A 28 11.78 1.11 -4.30
N ALA A 29 12.58 1.25 -5.36
CA ALA A 29 13.86 1.97 -5.29
C ALA A 29 13.67 3.46 -4.97
N VAL A 30 12.62 4.08 -5.52
CA VAL A 30 12.26 5.47 -5.22
C VAL A 30 11.77 5.61 -3.79
N LEU A 31 10.93 4.69 -3.32
CA LEU A 31 10.42 4.72 -1.96
C LEU A 31 11.52 4.53 -0.91
N LYS A 32 12.44 3.58 -1.15
CA LYS A 32 13.66 3.37 -0.34
C LYS A 32 14.48 4.65 -0.25
N TYR A 33 14.72 5.28 -1.40
CA TYR A 33 15.48 6.52 -1.47
C TYR A 33 14.78 7.66 -0.73
N ALA A 34 13.47 7.84 -0.97
CA ALA A 34 12.68 8.87 -0.30
C ALA A 34 12.75 8.73 1.22
N ARG A 35 12.58 7.50 1.71
CA ARG A 35 12.61 7.20 3.14
C ARG A 35 13.99 7.39 3.77
N GLN A 36 15.07 6.99 3.11
CA GLN A 36 16.44 7.23 3.60
C GLN A 36 16.75 8.72 3.81
N HIS A 37 16.11 9.60 3.03
CA HIS A 37 16.30 11.04 3.07
C HIS A 37 15.23 11.78 3.90
N GLY A 38 14.52 11.05 4.77
CA GLY A 38 13.65 11.66 5.76
C GLY A 38 12.23 11.98 5.25
N CYS A 39 11.83 11.50 4.07
CA CYS A 39 10.45 11.67 3.61
C CYS A 39 9.48 11.02 4.61
N PRO A 40 8.43 11.72 5.04
CA PRO A 40 7.39 11.12 5.85
C PRO A 40 6.55 10.15 4.99
N TRP A 41 5.82 9.28 5.66
CA TRP A 41 4.85 8.36 5.08
C TRP A 41 3.68 8.16 6.05
N ASP A 42 2.59 7.63 5.53
CA ASP A 42 1.35 7.36 6.24
C ASP A 42 0.69 6.09 5.68
N ALA A 43 -0.52 5.78 6.18
CA ALA A 43 -1.29 4.62 5.73
C ALA A 43 -1.71 4.69 4.25
N ASN A 44 -1.64 5.86 3.60
CA ASN A 44 -1.87 5.95 2.15
C ASN A 44 -0.75 5.24 1.37
N THR A 45 0.46 5.20 1.92
CA THR A 45 1.59 4.48 1.30
C THR A 45 1.31 2.99 1.22
N THR A 46 0.82 2.36 2.29
CA THR A 46 0.45 0.94 2.28
C THR A 46 -0.81 0.69 1.47
N SER A 47 -1.83 1.55 1.60
CA SER A 47 -3.10 1.40 0.90
C SER A 47 -2.96 1.47 -0.62
N PHE A 48 -2.15 2.40 -1.14
CA PHE A 48 -1.89 2.45 -2.58
C PHE A 48 -0.99 1.33 -3.08
N ALA A 49 0.00 0.89 -2.28
CA ALA A 49 0.76 -0.30 -2.62
C ALA A 49 -0.16 -1.52 -2.75
N ALA A 50 -1.12 -1.65 -1.82
CA ALA A 50 -2.04 -2.75 -1.75
C ALA A 50 -3.06 -2.73 -2.91
N ARG A 51 -3.63 -1.56 -3.20
CA ARG A 51 -4.56 -1.35 -4.32
C ARG A 51 -4.00 -1.75 -5.67
N GLU A 52 -2.71 -1.53 -5.88
CA GLU A 52 -2.03 -1.76 -7.15
C GLU A 52 -1.24 -3.08 -7.16
N GLY A 53 -1.33 -3.86 -6.09
CA GLY A 53 -0.81 -5.22 -6.04
C GLY A 53 0.70 -5.35 -5.77
N HIS A 54 1.35 -4.29 -5.28
CA HIS A 54 2.80 -4.25 -5.11
C HIS A 54 3.26 -4.93 -3.81
N LEU A 55 3.03 -6.24 -3.68
CA LEU A 55 3.32 -7.02 -2.47
C LEU A 55 4.76 -6.86 -1.95
N PRO A 56 5.83 -6.96 -2.77
CA PRO A 56 7.20 -6.80 -2.27
C PRO A 56 7.48 -5.38 -1.72
N LEU A 57 6.81 -4.37 -2.28
CA LEU A 57 6.92 -3.00 -1.80
C LEU A 57 6.18 -2.83 -0.47
N LEU A 58 4.99 -3.40 -0.35
CA LEU A 58 4.20 -3.38 0.88
C LEU A 58 4.91 -4.11 2.02
N GLN A 59 5.47 -5.29 1.76
CA GLN A 59 6.31 -6.04 2.71
C GLN A 59 7.49 -5.20 3.20
N TRP A 60 8.20 -4.55 2.28
CA TRP A 60 9.31 -3.69 2.66
C TRP A 60 8.82 -2.48 3.50
N ALA A 61 7.74 -1.81 3.09
CA ALA A 61 7.19 -0.67 3.83
C ALA A 61 6.79 -1.08 5.26
N ARG A 62 6.13 -2.23 5.41
CA ARG A 62 5.75 -2.77 6.71
C ARG A 62 6.96 -3.08 7.58
N ALA A 63 7.98 -3.73 7.03
CA ALA A 63 9.22 -4.06 7.74
C ALA A 63 9.98 -2.81 8.22
N GLN A 64 9.74 -1.64 7.63
CA GLN A 64 10.31 -0.37 8.05
C GLN A 64 9.42 0.42 9.02
N GLY A 65 8.28 -0.15 9.43
CA GLY A 65 7.35 0.50 10.36
C GLY A 65 6.42 1.51 9.69
N CYS A 66 6.19 1.41 8.38
CA CYS A 66 5.12 2.18 7.74
C CYS A 66 3.76 1.81 8.38
N PRO A 67 2.96 2.80 8.80
CA PRO A 67 1.64 2.52 9.35
C PRO A 67 0.71 1.95 8.28
N TRP A 68 -0.25 1.14 8.72
CA TRP A 68 -1.37 0.65 7.93
C TRP A 68 -2.66 0.74 8.76
N ASN A 69 -3.78 0.55 8.08
CA ASN A 69 -5.13 0.55 8.64
C ASN A 69 -6.05 -0.33 7.75
N GLU A 70 -7.33 -0.37 8.06
CA GLU A 70 -8.37 -1.12 7.34
C GLU A 70 -8.39 -0.81 5.84
N ASP A 71 -8.00 0.41 5.45
CA ASP A 71 -7.90 0.83 4.05
C ASP A 71 -6.88 0.01 3.27
N THR A 72 -5.87 -0.58 3.92
CA THR A 72 -4.88 -1.43 3.23
C THR A 72 -5.52 -2.71 2.72
N CYS A 73 -6.32 -3.39 3.56
CA CYS A 73 -7.06 -4.59 3.18
C CYS A 73 -8.18 -4.26 2.19
N SER A 74 -8.97 -3.22 2.45
CA SER A 74 -10.08 -2.83 1.57
C SER A 74 -9.59 -2.36 0.19
N SER A 75 -8.41 -1.72 0.13
CA SER A 75 -7.71 -1.38 -1.11
C SER A 75 -7.23 -2.60 -1.88
N ALA A 76 -6.63 -3.59 -1.22
CA ALA A 76 -6.23 -4.85 -1.85
C ALA A 76 -7.45 -5.56 -2.48
N ALA A 77 -8.58 -5.57 -1.76
CA ALA A 77 -9.84 -6.09 -2.26
C ALA A 77 -10.36 -5.33 -3.47
N MET A 78 -10.39 -3.99 -3.42
CA MET A 78 -10.75 -3.13 -4.54
C MET A 78 -9.87 -3.40 -5.78
N GLY A 79 -8.56 -3.58 -5.58
CA GLY A 79 -7.59 -3.91 -6.63
C GLY A 79 -7.75 -5.32 -7.20
N GLY A 80 -8.39 -6.23 -6.47
CA GLY A 80 -8.46 -7.64 -6.85
C GLY A 80 -7.17 -8.41 -6.55
N HIS A 81 -6.38 -7.97 -5.57
CA HIS A 81 -5.08 -8.58 -5.24
C HIS A 81 -5.18 -9.50 -4.03
N LEU A 82 -5.73 -10.70 -4.21
CA LEU A 82 -5.90 -11.69 -3.14
C LEU A 82 -4.60 -12.03 -2.38
N PRO A 83 -3.43 -12.25 -3.03
CA PRO A 83 -2.19 -12.53 -2.30
C PRO A 83 -1.74 -11.39 -1.38
N VAL A 84 -2.07 -10.15 -1.73
CA VAL A 84 -1.76 -8.97 -0.92
C VAL A 84 -2.69 -8.89 0.28
N LEU A 85 -3.98 -9.16 0.08
CA LEU A 85 -4.97 -9.20 1.15
C LEU A 85 -4.64 -10.31 2.17
N GLN A 86 -4.34 -11.51 1.69
CA GLN A 86 -3.95 -12.65 2.54
C GLN A 86 -2.74 -12.31 3.39
N TRP A 87 -1.67 -11.82 2.77
CA TRP A 87 -0.46 -11.45 3.49
C TRP A 87 -0.71 -10.31 4.51
N ALA A 88 -1.48 -9.28 4.14
CA ALA A 88 -1.79 -8.19 5.06
C ALA A 88 -2.60 -8.66 6.26
N TRP A 89 -3.59 -9.54 6.05
CA TRP A 89 -4.39 -10.13 7.11
C TRP A 89 -3.57 -11.03 8.04
N GLU A 90 -2.70 -11.89 7.47
CA GLU A 90 -1.81 -12.78 8.23
C GLU A 90 -0.84 -12.01 9.15
N GLU A 91 -0.38 -10.84 8.70
CA GLU A 91 0.50 -9.97 9.49
C GLU A 91 -0.27 -9.07 10.49
N GLY A 92 -1.59 -9.24 10.60
CA GLY A 92 -2.43 -8.53 11.55
C GLY A 92 -2.83 -7.12 11.13
N CYS A 93 -2.88 -6.84 9.83
CA CYS A 93 -3.52 -5.62 9.33
C CYS A 93 -5.01 -5.67 9.70
N PRO A 94 -5.57 -4.61 10.31
CA PRO A 94 -7.01 -4.57 10.54
C PRO A 94 -7.72 -4.56 9.19
N TRP A 95 -8.96 -5.06 9.20
CA TRP A 95 -9.84 -5.07 8.05
C TRP A 95 -11.28 -4.88 8.55
N ASP A 96 -12.15 -4.40 7.66
CA ASP A 96 -13.55 -4.15 7.97
C ASP A 96 -14.47 -4.62 6.83
N TYR A 97 -15.76 -4.36 6.99
CA TYR A 97 -16.79 -4.70 6.00
C TYR A 97 -16.56 -4.04 4.64
N MET A 98 -15.74 -2.97 4.54
CA MET A 98 -15.42 -2.32 3.26
C MET A 98 -14.64 -3.26 2.35
N THR A 99 -13.88 -4.20 2.91
CA THR A 99 -13.18 -5.25 2.15
C THR A 99 -14.18 -6.09 1.34
N CYS A 100 -15.21 -6.63 2.01
CA CYS A 100 -16.29 -7.38 1.36
C CYS A 100 -17.09 -6.51 0.39
N TYR A 101 -17.40 -5.26 0.79
CA TYR A 101 -18.14 -4.32 -0.05
C TYR A 101 -17.42 -4.05 -1.37
N TYR A 102 -16.12 -3.74 -1.35
CA TYR A 102 -15.37 -3.48 -2.57
C TYR A 102 -15.16 -4.73 -3.42
N ALA A 103 -14.94 -5.89 -2.79
CA ALA A 103 -14.86 -7.15 -3.51
C ALA A 103 -16.17 -7.44 -4.27
N ALA A 104 -17.34 -7.28 -3.62
CA ALA A 104 -18.63 -7.48 -4.26
C ALA A 104 -18.94 -6.42 -5.34
N ARG A 105 -18.66 -5.14 -5.06
CA ARG A 105 -18.93 -4.04 -6.00
C ARG A 105 -18.12 -4.16 -7.29
N ASP A 106 -16.86 -4.57 -7.17
CA ASP A 106 -15.90 -4.58 -8.29
C ASP A 106 -15.74 -5.99 -8.91
N GLY A 107 -16.61 -6.94 -8.54
CA GLY A 107 -16.69 -8.29 -9.11
C GLY A 107 -15.47 -9.16 -8.82
N LYS A 108 -14.90 -9.04 -7.62
CA LYS A 108 -13.72 -9.79 -7.17
C LYS A 108 -14.14 -11.06 -6.43
N ASP A 109 -14.71 -12.00 -7.18
CA ASP A 109 -15.34 -13.21 -6.62
C ASP A 109 -14.40 -14.01 -5.72
N GLU A 110 -13.14 -14.23 -6.14
CA GLU A 110 -12.14 -14.93 -5.31
C GLU A 110 -11.89 -14.24 -3.95
N ILE A 111 -11.87 -12.90 -3.93
CA ILE A 111 -11.68 -12.14 -2.69
C ILE A 111 -12.95 -12.17 -1.84
N LEU A 112 -14.11 -12.12 -2.46
CA LEU A 112 -15.38 -12.21 -1.75
C LEU A 112 -15.56 -13.59 -1.09
N GLU A 113 -15.27 -14.66 -1.82
CA GLU A 113 -15.26 -16.03 -1.29
C GLU A 113 -14.25 -16.19 -0.15
N TRP A 114 -13.05 -15.63 -0.30
CA TRP A 114 -12.04 -15.68 0.75
C TRP A 114 -12.47 -14.89 1.99
N SER A 115 -13.01 -13.68 1.80
CA SER A 115 -13.44 -12.79 2.89
C SER A 115 -14.61 -13.36 3.68
N THR A 116 -15.53 -14.07 3.05
CA THR A 116 -16.65 -14.73 3.75
C THR A 116 -16.22 -15.93 4.60
N GLN A 117 -15.05 -16.52 4.34
CA GLN A 117 -14.50 -17.62 5.14
C GLN A 117 -13.69 -17.14 6.36
N HIS A 118 -13.20 -15.90 6.34
CA HIS A 118 -12.26 -15.38 7.35
C HIS A 118 -12.84 -14.20 8.16
N GLY A 119 -14.10 -13.82 7.91
CA GLY A 119 -14.85 -12.72 8.56
C GLY A 119 -15.88 -13.14 9.58
#